data_AF-A0A2V9TWJ1-F1
#
_entry.id   AF-A0A2V9TWJ1-F1
#
_cell.length_a   1.000
_cell.length_b   1.000
_cell.length_c   1.000
_cell.angle_alpha   90.00
_cell.angle_beta   90.00
_cell.angle_gamma   90.00
#
_symmetry.space_group_name_H-M   'P 1'
#
loop_
_entity.id
_entity.type
_entity.pdbx_description
1 polymer ?
#
loop_
_entity_poly.entity_id
_entity_poly.type
_entity_poly.pdbx_seq_one_letter_code
_entity_poly.pdbx_strand_id
1 'polypeptide(L)'
;MEDSTEPQGLGPGAAGQSGDLQGLSEVADADSESVEELVEEGQTLEAETIAGVEKASDGEAQVRVHERPEDDVPEEYRDRD
;
A
#
# COMPACT_ATOMS: atom_id res chain seq x y z
N MET A 1 -1.78 -22.20 -43.53
CA MET A 1 -0.87 -21.43 -42.68
C MET A 1 -1.57 -20.11 -42.45
N GLU A 2 -1.91 -19.69 -41.24
CA GLU A 2 -1.05 -19.68 -40.05
C GLU A 2 -1.87 -19.98 -38.78
N ASP A 3 -1.23 -20.71 -37.88
CA ASP A 3 -1.71 -21.23 -36.61
C ASP A 3 -1.97 -20.04 -35.64
N SER A 4 -3.22 -19.84 -35.23
CA SER A 4 -3.56 -18.86 -34.19
C SER A 4 -3.12 -19.44 -32.84
N THR A 5 -1.94 -19.05 -32.40
CA THR A 5 -1.36 -19.49 -31.13
C THR A 5 -2.21 -18.97 -29.96
N GLU A 6 -3.13 -19.79 -29.46
CA GLU A 6 -3.74 -19.59 -28.15
C GLU A 6 -2.61 -19.55 -27.09
N PRO A 7 -2.56 -18.58 -26.16
CA PRO A 7 -1.52 -18.54 -25.15
C PRO A 7 -1.69 -19.72 -24.18
N GLN A 8 -0.95 -20.79 -24.44
CA GLN A 8 -0.86 -21.95 -23.57
C GLN A 8 -0.01 -21.57 -22.34
N GLY A 9 -0.60 -21.65 -21.14
CA GLY A 9 0.12 -21.38 -19.88
C GLY A 9 -0.38 -20.18 -19.06
N LEU A 10 -1.65 -19.78 -19.18
CA LEU A 10 -2.25 -18.75 -18.30
C LEU A 10 -3.14 -19.33 -17.18
N GLY A 11 -3.15 -20.66 -17.03
CA GLY A 11 -3.89 -21.34 -15.97
C GLY A 11 -3.07 -21.43 -14.66
N PRO A 12 -3.73 -21.61 -13.51
CA PRO A 12 -3.08 -21.65 -12.18
C PRO A 12 -1.99 -22.73 -12.00
N GLY A 13 -1.79 -23.63 -12.97
CA GLY A 13 -0.71 -24.63 -12.99
C GLY A 13 0.47 -24.31 -13.91
N ALA A 14 0.59 -23.08 -14.44
CA ALA A 14 1.59 -22.74 -15.45
C ALA A 14 3.03 -22.52 -14.92
N ALA A 15 3.23 -22.43 -13.61
CA ALA A 15 4.54 -22.45 -12.98
C ALA A 15 4.70 -23.78 -12.22
N GLY A 16 5.56 -24.66 -12.73
CA GLY A 16 5.70 -26.08 -12.34
C GLY A 16 6.22 -26.40 -10.94
N GLN A 17 5.76 -25.72 -9.90
CA GLN A 17 5.82 -26.13 -8.49
C GLN A 17 4.55 -25.64 -7.76
N SER A 18 3.38 -26.12 -8.17
CA SER A 18 2.18 -26.03 -7.35
C SER A 18 2.30 -27.09 -6.25
N GLY A 19 2.99 -26.77 -5.16
CA GLY A 19 2.88 -27.54 -3.93
C GLY A 19 1.41 -27.57 -3.49
N ASP A 20 0.96 -28.72 -3.01
CA ASP A 20 -0.38 -28.87 -2.46
C ASP A 20 -0.57 -27.92 -1.27
N LEU A 21 -1.56 -27.03 -1.34
CA LEU A 21 -1.90 -26.14 -0.22
C LEU A 21 -2.73 -26.86 0.86
N GLN A 22 -3.12 -28.12 0.63
CA GLN A 22 -3.89 -28.90 1.61
C GLN A 22 -3.10 -29.04 2.92
N GLY A 23 -3.67 -28.48 4.00
CA GLY A 23 -3.09 -28.50 5.34
C GLY A 23 -2.38 -27.22 5.74
N LEU A 24 -2.21 -26.25 4.81
CA LEU A 24 -1.83 -24.88 5.16
C LEU A 24 -3.07 -24.07 5.52
N SER A 25 -2.97 -23.23 6.55
CA SER A 25 -4.03 -22.30 6.92
C SER A 25 -4.24 -21.28 5.79
N GLU A 26 -5.49 -21.07 5.37
CA GLU A 26 -5.85 -19.97 4.45
C GLU A 26 -5.77 -18.60 5.15
N VAL A 27 -5.73 -18.59 6.48
CA VAL A 27 -5.48 -17.39 7.27
C VAL A 27 -3.97 -17.20 7.31
N ALA A 28 -3.49 -16.11 6.73
CA ALA A 28 -2.12 -15.67 6.92
C ALA A 28 -1.87 -15.50 8.42
N ASP A 29 -0.89 -16.23 8.96
CA ASP A 29 -0.34 -15.96 10.29
C ASP A 29 0.35 -14.60 10.24
N ALA A 30 -0.39 -13.55 10.58
CA ALA A 30 0.16 -12.22 10.82
C ALA A 30 0.22 -12.03 12.33
N ASP A 31 1.39 -12.25 12.91
CA ASP A 31 1.67 -11.82 14.27
C ASP A 31 1.69 -10.28 14.33
N SER A 32 1.54 -9.71 15.52
CA SER A 32 1.65 -8.25 15.67
C SER A 32 3.11 -7.83 15.53
N GLU A 33 3.49 -7.32 14.37
CA GLU A 33 4.85 -6.84 14.09
C GLU A 33 5.10 -5.45 14.67
N SER A 34 6.33 -5.21 15.13
CA SER A 34 6.78 -3.88 15.59
C SER A 34 7.42 -3.08 14.46
N VAL A 35 7.49 -1.74 14.58
CA VAL A 35 8.19 -0.88 13.58
C VAL A 35 9.65 -1.29 13.39
N GLU A 36 10.34 -1.68 14.47
CA GLU A 36 11.73 -2.13 14.41
C GLU A 36 11.86 -3.42 13.57
N GLU A 37 10.97 -4.39 13.77
CA GLU A 37 10.91 -5.65 13.04
C GLU A 37 10.66 -5.41 11.54
N LEU A 38 9.67 -4.60 11.19
CA LEU A 38 9.37 -4.26 9.80
C LEU A 38 10.57 -3.59 9.09
N VAL A 39 11.35 -2.76 9.80
CA VAL A 39 12.56 -2.16 9.26
C VAL A 39 13.66 -3.20 9.05
N GLU A 40 13.85 -4.12 10.00
CA GLU A 40 14.83 -5.21 9.90
C GLU A 40 14.52 -6.17 8.74
N GLU A 41 13.23 -6.40 8.46
CA GLU A 41 12.77 -7.22 7.33
C GLU A 41 12.76 -6.47 5.98
N GLY A 42 13.02 -5.16 5.99
CA GLY A 42 13.06 -4.32 4.79
C GLY A 42 11.70 -3.80 4.32
N GLN A 43 10.64 -3.99 5.12
CA GLN A 43 9.28 -3.51 4.89
C GLN A 43 9.12 -2.03 5.32
N THR A 44 9.95 -1.17 4.72
CA THR A 44 10.05 0.25 5.13
C THR A 44 8.77 1.06 4.87
N LEU A 45 7.99 0.72 3.86
CA LEU A 45 6.73 1.42 3.54
C LEU A 45 5.66 1.14 4.61
N GLU A 46 5.56 -0.12 5.02
CA GLU A 46 4.69 -0.60 6.08
C GLU A 46 5.13 0.01 7.42
N ALA A 47 6.44 0.01 7.70
CA ALA A 47 7.02 0.61 8.89
C ALA A 47 6.70 2.10 9.04
N GLU A 48 6.84 2.90 7.96
CA GLU A 48 6.51 4.33 8.00
C GLU A 48 5.01 4.57 8.28
N THR A 49 4.15 3.72 7.71
CA THR A 49 2.70 3.80 7.92
C THR A 49 2.35 3.54 9.38
N ILE A 50 2.87 2.45 9.96
CA ILE A 50 2.64 2.08 11.37
C ILE A 50 3.23 3.14 12.30
N ALA A 51 4.46 3.60 12.05
CA ALA A 51 5.10 4.63 12.85
C ALA A 51 4.31 5.95 12.85
N GLY A 52 3.67 6.30 11.73
CA GLY A 52 2.76 7.44 11.64
C GLY A 52 1.53 7.29 12.54
N VAL A 53 0.94 6.08 12.57
CA VAL A 53 -0.22 5.76 13.42
C VAL A 53 0.17 5.74 14.90
N GLU A 54 1.26 5.09 15.28
CA GLU A 54 1.73 5.03 16.68
C GLU A 54 2.13 6.41 17.23
N LYS A 55 2.62 7.28 16.34
CA LYS A 55 2.95 8.67 16.69
C LYS A 55 1.72 9.58 16.75
N ALA A 56 0.62 9.21 16.10
CA ALA A 56 -0.59 10.00 16.12
C ALA A 56 -1.15 10.09 17.55
N SER A 57 -1.70 11.25 17.90
CA SER A 57 -2.47 11.36 19.13
C SER A 57 -3.76 10.55 18.97
N ASP A 58 -4.25 9.97 20.06
CA ASP A 58 -5.47 9.13 20.10
C ASP A 58 -6.78 9.88 19.72
N GLY A 59 -6.69 11.17 19.39
CA GLY A 59 -7.83 12.04 19.14
C GLY A 59 -7.51 13.16 18.15
N GLU A 60 -8.52 13.99 17.90
CA GLU A 60 -8.38 15.15 17.02
C GLU A 60 -7.38 16.17 17.56
N ALA A 61 -6.57 16.73 16.65
CA ALA A 61 -5.58 17.75 16.95
C ALA A 61 -5.74 18.96 16.05
N GLN A 62 -5.44 20.15 16.58
CA GLN A 62 -5.44 21.39 15.79
C GLN A 62 -4.39 21.30 14.67
N VAL A 63 -4.81 21.53 13.43
CA VAL A 63 -3.91 21.54 12.27
C VAL A 63 -3.30 22.93 12.10
N ARG A 64 -1.99 23.00 11.89
CA ARG A 64 -1.30 24.25 11.56
C ARG A 64 -1.42 24.53 10.06
N VAL A 65 -2.26 25.50 9.72
CA VAL A 65 -2.43 25.97 8.34
C VAL A 65 -1.25 26.83 7.90
N HIS A 66 -0.91 26.75 6.62
CA HIS A 66 0.09 27.61 5.97
C HIS A 66 -0.60 28.34 4.83
N GLU A 67 -0.43 29.66 4.77
CA GLU A 67 -0.93 30.49 3.67
C GLU A 67 -0.06 30.29 2.42
N ARG A 68 -0.70 30.15 1.26
CA ARG A 68 -0.04 30.06 -0.05
C ARG A 68 -0.14 31.43 -0.75
N PRO A 69 0.84 31.81 -1.60
CA PRO A 69 0.73 33.02 -2.41
C PRO A 69 -0.54 33.02 -3.28
N GLU A 70 -1.13 34.19 -3.50
CA GLU A 70 -2.39 34.36 -4.27
C GLU A 70 -2.26 33.86 -5.73
N ASP A 71 -1.06 33.97 -6.30
CA ASP A 71 -0.73 33.47 -7.64
C ASP A 71 -0.75 31.93 -7.73
N ASP A 72 -0.64 31.23 -6.61
CA ASP A 72 -0.63 29.76 -6.50
C ASP A 72 -2.01 29.19 -6.09
N VAL A 73 -3.02 30.08 -5.97
CA VAL A 73 -4.41 29.70 -5.74
C VAL A 73 -5.11 29.44 -7.09
N PRO A 74 -5.76 28.27 -7.28
CA PRO A 74 -6.51 27.99 -8.50
C PRO A 74 -7.57 29.05 -8.80
N GLU A 75 -7.80 29.35 -10.09
CA GLU A 75 -8.76 30.40 -10.50
C GLU A 75 -10.20 30.17 -10.00
N GLU A 76 -10.58 28.93 -9.69
CA GLU A 76 -11.89 28.60 -9.08
C GLU A 76 -12.07 29.24 -7.71
N TYR A 77 -10.97 29.47 -6.96
CA TYR A 77 -10.96 29.99 -5.60
C TYR A 77 -10.49 31.44 -5.49
N ARG A 78 -10.15 32.09 -6.61
CA ARG A 78 -9.81 33.52 -6.60
C ARG A 78 -11.09 34.35 -6.52
N ASP A 79 -11.12 35.30 -5.60
CA ASP A 79 -12.20 36.28 -5.51
C ASP A 79 -12.33 37.02 -6.85
N ARG A 80 -13.57 37.12 -7.33
CA ARG A 80 -13.88 37.70 -8.64
C ARG A 80 -14.47 39.08 -8.40
N ASP A 81 -13.63 40.11 -8.50
CA ASP A 81 -14.05 41.52 -8.51
C ASP A 81 -15.00 41.86 -9.67
#